data_AF-A0A9E2NH94-F1
#
_entry.id   AF-A0A9E2NH94-F1
#
_cell.length_a   1.000
_cell.length_b   1.000
_cell.length_c   1.000
_cell.angle_alpha   90.00
_cell.angle_beta   90.00
_cell.angle_gamma   90.00
#
_symmetry.space_group_name_H-M   'P 1'
#
loop_
_entity.id
_entity.type
_entity.pdbx_description
1 polymer ?
#
loop_
_entity_poly.entity_id
_entity_poly.type
_entity_poly.pdbx_seq_one_letter_code
_entity_poly.pdbx_strand_id
1 'polypeptide(L)'
;MFEDMTGCAAGSDESAMVAAIAALERVKSAAAAGQARLTAALDRARRGAEAAAGVPAGRRGRGVAAEVALARRESPARGGRYLGLATALVDEMPHTLAALEAGVLSEWRAMLIVRESACLDREDRTRLDAELCADARRLDGKGDAALTAAAKAIAYRLDARAVVERNAKASADRTVTIRPAPDVMTYVTALLPMAQGVSVYAALKREADLCCDGRSRGQVMADTLVDRVTGRPAEQAVPVAVNVVISDQALLAGQDSAALIGGYGPVPSASARELIAAALADPGSRASLRRLYARPASGALVALESRSRCFPKGLTDFIGLRDQRCRTPYCDAPIRHNDHARPHRRGGPTSAANGSGLCERCNYVKEAPGWDVRTDIDDGNTHTAYVTTPAGACYRSTAPPLPGTPPAAA
;
A
#
# COMPACT_ATOMS: atom_id res chain seq x y z
N MET A 1 13.70 30.19 7.60
CA MET A 1 12.82 29.46 6.66
C MET A 1 11.52 28.99 7.32
N PHE A 2 11.51 28.14 8.35
CA PHE A 2 10.25 27.77 9.03
C PHE A 2 9.68 28.90 9.89
N GLU A 3 10.52 29.61 10.66
CA GLU A 3 10.12 30.79 11.43
C GLU A 3 9.65 31.94 10.52
N ASP A 4 10.26 32.09 9.34
CA ASP A 4 9.81 33.07 8.32
C ASP A 4 8.45 32.71 7.68
N MET A 5 8.14 31.41 7.56
CA MET A 5 6.88 30.96 6.97
C MET A 5 5.70 31.04 7.95
N THR A 6 5.96 30.96 9.25
CA THR A 6 4.90 30.91 10.28
C THR A 6 4.81 32.17 11.12
N GLY A 7 5.86 33.00 11.17
CA GLY A 7 5.94 34.18 12.06
C GLY A 7 5.91 33.83 13.55
N CYS A 8 6.02 32.56 13.91
CA CYS A 8 5.76 32.04 15.25
C CYS A 8 7.09 31.72 15.94
N ALA A 9 7.60 32.65 16.76
CA ALA A 9 8.83 32.46 17.54
C ALA A 9 8.58 31.64 18.82
N ALA A 10 9.65 31.10 19.42
CA ALA A 10 9.58 30.50 20.75
C ALA A 10 9.11 31.56 21.78
N GLY A 11 7.89 31.37 22.33
CA GLY A 11 7.21 32.34 23.18
C GLY A 11 5.89 32.92 22.61
N SER A 12 5.46 32.46 21.43
CA SER A 12 4.16 32.81 20.86
C SER A 12 3.00 32.36 21.76
N ASP A 13 1.93 33.14 21.85
CA ASP A 13 0.71 32.71 22.56
C ASP A 13 0.01 31.54 21.84
N GLU A 14 -0.88 30.84 22.53
CA GLU A 14 -1.61 29.68 21.97
C GLU A 14 -2.37 30.02 20.67
N SER A 15 -2.88 31.26 20.54
CA SER A 15 -3.61 31.72 19.36
C SER A 15 -2.69 31.88 18.14
N ALA A 16 -1.48 32.42 18.33
CA ALA A 16 -0.46 32.51 17.29
C ALA A 16 -0.03 31.12 16.80
N MET A 17 0.10 30.14 17.71
CA MET A 17 0.39 28.75 17.32
C MET A 17 -0.73 28.15 16.45
N VAL A 18 -1.99 28.36 16.83
CA VAL A 18 -3.15 27.89 16.05
C VAL A 18 -3.22 28.57 14.68
N ALA A 19 -2.94 29.87 14.60
CA ALA A 19 -2.90 30.61 13.34
C ALA A 19 -1.76 30.10 12.41
N ALA A 20 -0.60 29.80 12.97
CA ALA A 20 0.52 29.22 12.22
C ALA A 20 0.18 27.82 11.68
N ILE A 21 -0.48 26.97 12.47
CA ILE A 21 -0.97 25.67 12.01
C ILE A 21 -1.94 25.85 10.82
N ALA A 22 -2.88 26.78 10.92
CA ALA A 22 -3.83 27.06 9.84
C ALA A 22 -3.13 27.58 8.56
N ALA A 23 -2.09 28.40 8.71
CA ALA A 23 -1.29 28.87 7.57
C ALA A 23 -0.54 27.73 6.88
N LEU A 24 0.11 26.84 7.66
CA LEU A 24 0.79 25.66 7.12
C LEU A 24 -0.18 24.71 6.40
N GLU A 25 -1.42 24.57 6.87
CA GLU A 25 -2.42 23.76 6.18
C GLU A 25 -2.82 24.35 4.82
N ARG A 26 -2.91 25.68 4.72
CA ARG A 26 -3.11 26.36 3.41
C ARG A 26 -1.93 26.12 2.48
N VAL A 27 -0.69 26.19 3.00
CA VAL A 27 0.52 25.89 2.21
C VAL A 27 0.52 24.44 1.71
N LYS A 28 0.16 23.47 2.55
CA LYS A 28 0.01 22.06 2.14
C LYS A 28 -0.99 21.91 1.00
N SER A 29 -2.12 22.61 1.10
CA SER A 29 -3.19 22.56 0.10
C SER A 29 -2.78 23.19 -1.24
N ALA A 30 -2.13 24.36 -1.20
CA ALA A 30 -1.56 25.01 -2.38
C ALA A 30 -0.47 24.15 -3.04
N ALA A 31 0.42 23.55 -2.24
CA ALA A 31 1.44 22.64 -2.74
C ALA A 31 0.82 21.39 -3.41
N ALA A 32 -0.26 20.85 -2.83
CA ALA A 32 -1.01 19.73 -3.42
C ALA A 32 -1.67 20.12 -4.76
N ALA A 33 -2.25 21.33 -4.88
CA ALA A 33 -2.74 21.85 -6.15
C ALA A 33 -1.62 21.98 -7.19
N GLY A 34 -0.45 22.48 -6.79
CA GLY A 34 0.74 22.53 -7.65
C GLY A 34 1.18 21.14 -8.12
N GLN A 35 1.20 20.14 -7.22
CA GLN A 35 1.47 18.75 -7.57
C GLN A 35 0.45 18.19 -8.57
N ALA A 36 -0.83 18.51 -8.42
CA ALA A 36 -1.88 18.10 -9.36
C ALA A 36 -1.65 18.69 -10.77
N ARG A 37 -1.37 19.99 -10.86
CA ARG A 37 -1.06 20.67 -12.14
C ARG A 37 0.15 20.04 -12.84
N LEU A 38 1.25 19.83 -12.10
CA LEU A 38 2.47 19.21 -12.62
C LEU A 38 2.25 17.75 -13.04
N THR A 39 1.45 16.99 -12.27
CA THR A 39 1.11 15.60 -12.58
C THR A 39 0.33 15.51 -13.89
N ALA A 40 -0.69 16.35 -14.09
CA ALA A 40 -1.45 16.39 -15.34
C ALA A 40 -0.58 16.84 -16.53
N ALA A 41 0.29 17.83 -16.32
CA ALA A 41 1.25 18.27 -17.34
C ALA A 41 2.24 17.16 -17.73
N LEU A 42 2.76 16.39 -16.75
CA LEU A 42 3.64 15.25 -16.98
C LEU A 42 2.95 14.16 -17.81
N ASP A 43 1.70 13.82 -17.49
CA ASP A 43 0.94 12.83 -18.27
C ASP A 43 0.69 13.30 -19.71
N ARG A 44 0.28 14.56 -19.90
CA ARG A 44 0.13 15.15 -21.24
C ARG A 44 1.43 15.14 -22.03
N ALA A 45 2.54 15.55 -21.43
CA ALA A 45 3.85 15.56 -22.06
C ALA A 45 4.30 14.14 -22.45
N ARG A 46 4.14 13.15 -21.55
CA ARG A 46 4.49 11.75 -21.82
C ARG A 46 3.66 11.19 -22.97
N ARG A 47 2.34 11.35 -22.92
CA ARG A 47 1.43 10.85 -23.96
C ARG A 47 1.72 11.52 -25.31
N GLY A 48 2.04 12.81 -25.32
CA GLY A 48 2.44 13.55 -26.52
C GLY A 48 3.73 13.00 -27.13
N ALA A 49 4.77 12.81 -26.31
CA ALA A 49 6.03 12.23 -26.75
C ALA A 49 5.88 10.79 -27.28
N GLU A 50 5.11 9.96 -26.58
CA GLU A 50 4.82 8.59 -27.01
C GLU A 50 3.97 8.54 -28.29
N ALA A 51 3.05 9.49 -28.48
CA ALA A 51 2.30 9.62 -29.72
C ALA A 51 3.24 9.97 -30.89
N ALA A 52 4.14 10.93 -30.70
CA ALA A 52 5.15 11.30 -31.69
C ALA A 52 6.11 10.13 -32.02
N ALA A 53 6.41 9.28 -31.05
CA ALA A 53 7.20 8.06 -31.23
C ALA A 53 6.41 6.86 -31.80
N GLY A 54 5.14 7.04 -32.20
CA GLY A 54 4.33 5.99 -32.82
C GLY A 54 3.79 4.92 -31.85
N VAL A 55 3.83 5.16 -30.53
CA VAL A 55 3.26 4.24 -29.54
C VAL A 55 1.74 4.19 -29.71
N PRO A 56 1.10 2.99 -29.77
CA PRO A 56 -0.35 2.87 -29.87
C PRO A 56 -1.09 3.55 -28.71
N ALA A 57 -2.25 4.17 -28.96
CA ALA A 57 -2.99 4.95 -27.97
C ALA A 57 -3.23 4.23 -26.63
N GLY A 58 -3.63 2.95 -26.66
CA GLY A 58 -3.86 2.14 -25.46
C GLY A 58 -2.59 1.74 -24.67
N ARG A 59 -1.41 2.07 -25.18
CA ARG A 59 -0.11 1.86 -24.51
C ARG A 59 0.52 3.15 -23.98
N ARG A 60 -0.07 4.31 -24.27
CA ARG A 60 0.45 5.61 -23.84
C ARG A 60 0.17 5.87 -22.36
N GLY A 61 1.04 6.60 -21.69
CA GLY A 61 0.97 6.95 -20.26
C GLY A 61 1.30 5.78 -19.31
N ARG A 62 1.74 4.63 -19.84
CA ARG A 62 2.07 3.47 -18.99
C ARG A 62 3.28 3.80 -18.11
N GLY A 63 3.10 3.69 -16.79
CA GLY A 63 4.14 3.97 -15.80
C GLY A 63 4.14 5.39 -15.25
N VAL A 64 3.45 6.37 -15.87
CA VAL A 64 3.41 7.76 -15.34
C VAL A 64 2.93 7.80 -13.90
N ALA A 65 1.85 7.08 -13.59
CA ALA A 65 1.32 6.97 -12.24
C ALA A 65 2.35 6.43 -11.23
N ALA A 66 3.23 5.51 -11.64
CA ALA A 66 4.27 4.96 -10.76
C ALA A 66 5.41 5.96 -10.55
N GLU A 67 5.76 6.74 -11.57
CA GLU A 67 6.75 7.83 -11.48
C GLU A 67 6.26 8.92 -10.51
N VAL A 68 4.98 9.31 -10.62
CA VAL A 68 4.31 10.22 -9.67
C VAL A 68 4.32 9.64 -8.26
N ALA A 69 4.06 8.34 -8.10
CA ALA A 69 4.10 7.68 -6.79
C ALA A 69 5.50 7.77 -6.16
N LEU A 70 6.55 7.45 -6.93
CA LEU A 70 7.94 7.50 -6.45
C LEU A 70 8.35 8.93 -6.09
N ALA A 71 8.01 9.92 -6.91
CA ALA A 71 8.27 11.34 -6.62
C ALA A 71 7.60 11.79 -5.31
N ARG A 72 6.40 11.27 -5.03
CA ARG A 72 5.63 11.55 -3.81
C ARG A 72 5.98 10.62 -2.63
N ARG A 73 6.88 9.66 -2.81
CA ARG A 73 7.24 8.62 -1.82
C ARG A 73 6.06 7.78 -1.35
N GLU A 74 5.19 7.42 -2.29
CA GLU A 74 3.92 6.75 -2.04
C GLU A 74 3.81 5.46 -2.84
N SER A 75 2.89 4.57 -2.42
CA SER A 75 2.68 3.32 -3.13
C SER A 75 2.17 3.53 -4.57
N PRO A 76 2.49 2.63 -5.52
CA PRO A 76 1.98 2.69 -6.90
C PRO A 76 0.44 2.68 -7.00
N ALA A 77 -0.25 2.17 -5.98
CA ALA A 77 -1.70 2.26 -5.87
C ALA A 77 -2.17 3.70 -5.66
N ARG A 78 -1.50 4.45 -4.78
CA ARG A 78 -1.78 5.87 -4.55
C ARG A 78 -1.33 6.74 -5.72
N GLY A 79 -0.22 6.40 -6.38
CA GLY A 79 0.18 7.08 -7.62
C GLY A 79 -0.90 7.10 -8.69
N GLY A 80 -1.60 5.98 -8.89
CA GLY A 80 -2.76 5.93 -9.80
C GLY A 80 -3.91 6.83 -9.35
N ARG A 81 -4.17 6.92 -8.04
CA ARG A 81 -5.19 7.83 -7.48
C ARG A 81 -4.79 9.29 -7.67
N TYR A 82 -3.53 9.66 -7.44
CA TYR A 82 -3.03 11.02 -7.63
C TYR A 82 -3.04 11.43 -9.10
N LEU A 83 -2.71 10.53 -10.03
CA LEU A 83 -2.83 10.80 -11.47
C LEU A 83 -4.30 11.01 -11.89
N GLY A 84 -5.21 10.16 -11.41
CA GLY A 84 -6.66 10.32 -11.65
C GLY A 84 -7.22 11.61 -11.04
N LEU A 85 -6.79 11.95 -9.82
CA LEU A 85 -7.13 13.22 -9.16
C LEU A 85 -6.65 14.42 -9.99
N ALA A 86 -5.38 14.41 -10.39
CA ALA A 86 -4.75 15.49 -11.13
C ALA A 86 -5.44 15.78 -12.46
N THR A 87 -5.71 14.72 -13.24
CA THR A 87 -6.41 14.83 -14.53
C THR A 87 -7.83 15.37 -14.35
N ALA A 88 -8.61 14.83 -13.41
CA ALA A 88 -9.95 15.33 -13.12
C ALA A 88 -9.97 16.80 -12.67
N LEU A 89 -9.08 17.19 -11.75
CA LEU A 89 -9.02 18.56 -11.23
C LEU A 89 -8.61 19.58 -12.31
N VAL A 90 -7.63 19.24 -13.14
CA VAL A 90 -7.07 20.17 -14.13
C VAL A 90 -7.94 20.27 -15.38
N ASP A 91 -8.52 19.15 -15.83
CA ASP A 91 -9.20 19.10 -17.12
C ASP A 91 -10.73 19.25 -17.00
N GLU A 92 -11.32 19.01 -15.82
CA GLU A 92 -12.78 18.90 -15.66
C GLU A 92 -13.36 19.64 -14.44
N MET A 93 -12.56 19.89 -13.39
CA MET A 93 -13.04 20.41 -12.10
C MET A 93 -12.25 21.64 -11.60
N PRO A 94 -12.27 22.76 -12.34
CA PRO A 94 -11.49 23.96 -12.03
C PRO A 94 -11.87 24.64 -10.70
N HIS A 95 -13.14 24.57 -10.25
CA HIS A 95 -13.57 25.18 -8.99
C HIS A 95 -13.05 24.40 -7.78
N THR A 96 -13.07 23.07 -7.83
CA THR A 96 -12.44 22.21 -6.81
C THR A 96 -10.94 22.45 -6.76
N LEU A 97 -10.27 22.59 -7.91
CA LEU A 97 -8.84 22.91 -7.96
C LEU A 97 -8.54 24.29 -7.35
N ALA A 98 -9.35 25.31 -7.66
CA ALA A 98 -9.20 26.64 -7.06
C ALA A 98 -9.43 26.63 -5.54
N ALA A 99 -10.41 25.86 -5.06
CA ALA A 99 -10.67 25.72 -3.62
C ALA A 99 -9.55 24.98 -2.89
N LEU A 100 -8.90 24.00 -3.53
CA LEU A 100 -7.70 23.34 -3.02
C LEU A 100 -6.51 24.33 -2.98
N GLU A 101 -6.30 25.09 -4.05
CA GLU A 101 -5.20 26.06 -4.16
C GLU A 101 -5.33 27.19 -3.13
N ALA A 102 -6.55 27.64 -2.85
CA ALA A 102 -6.84 28.63 -1.80
C ALA A 102 -6.77 28.06 -0.37
N GLY A 103 -6.64 26.74 -0.20
CA GLY A 103 -6.64 26.08 1.10
C GLY A 103 -8.00 26.02 1.79
N VAL A 104 -9.10 26.20 1.04
CA VAL A 104 -10.47 25.96 1.52
C VAL A 104 -10.73 24.45 1.62
N LEU A 105 -10.15 23.68 0.70
CA LEU A 105 -10.13 22.22 0.72
C LEU A 105 -8.72 21.71 0.98
N SER A 106 -8.61 20.66 1.77
CA SER A 106 -7.39 19.83 1.81
C SER A 106 -7.35 18.88 0.61
N GLU A 107 -6.17 18.34 0.29
CA GLU A 107 -6.01 17.34 -0.78
C GLU A 107 -6.94 16.13 -0.57
N TRP A 108 -7.12 15.71 0.69
CA TRP A 108 -8.05 14.64 1.05
C TRP A 108 -9.50 14.97 0.69
N ARG A 109 -9.97 16.18 1.00
CA ARG A 109 -11.35 16.60 0.68
C ARG A 109 -11.56 16.76 -0.82
N ALA A 110 -10.56 17.25 -1.56
CA ALA A 110 -10.59 17.24 -3.02
C ALA A 110 -10.67 15.80 -3.59
N MET A 111 -9.92 14.85 -3.02
CA MET A 111 -10.01 13.43 -3.37
C MET A 111 -11.40 12.84 -3.12
N LEU A 112 -12.08 13.23 -2.04
CA LEU A 112 -13.45 12.79 -1.79
C LEU A 112 -14.39 13.26 -2.91
N ILE A 113 -14.34 14.53 -3.30
CA ILE A 113 -15.18 15.09 -4.35
C ILE A 113 -14.94 14.37 -5.69
N VAL A 114 -13.68 14.23 -6.11
CA VAL A 114 -13.33 13.54 -7.36
C VAL A 114 -13.74 12.05 -7.34
N ARG A 115 -13.63 11.38 -6.18
CA ARG A 115 -14.06 9.98 -6.05
C ARG A 115 -15.56 9.82 -6.28
N GLU A 116 -16.37 10.75 -5.77
CA GLU A 116 -17.82 10.71 -5.94
C GLU A 116 -18.24 11.07 -7.36
N SER A 117 -17.51 11.95 -8.06
CA SER A 117 -17.77 12.28 -9.47
C SER A 117 -17.20 11.29 -10.49
N ALA A 118 -16.49 10.24 -10.04
CA ALA A 118 -15.75 9.32 -10.93
C ALA A 118 -16.64 8.51 -11.90
N CYS A 119 -17.94 8.36 -11.64
CA CYS A 119 -18.87 7.70 -12.56
C CYS A 119 -19.51 8.64 -13.59
N LEU A 120 -19.43 9.95 -13.36
CA LEU A 120 -20.00 10.94 -14.28
C LEU A 120 -19.14 11.07 -15.52
N ASP A 121 -19.77 11.44 -16.64
CA ASP A 121 -19.04 11.90 -17.80
C ASP A 121 -18.41 13.28 -17.56
N ARG A 122 -17.71 13.80 -18.57
CA ARG A 122 -17.00 15.07 -18.45
C ARG A 122 -17.94 16.26 -18.20
N GLU A 123 -19.09 16.29 -18.87
CA GLU A 123 -20.02 17.42 -18.78
C GLU A 123 -20.67 17.47 -17.40
N ASP A 124 -21.18 16.33 -16.94
CA ASP A 124 -21.79 16.22 -15.62
C ASP A 124 -20.76 16.39 -14.49
N ARG A 125 -19.51 15.96 -14.68
CA ARG A 125 -18.44 16.24 -13.71
C ARG A 125 -18.16 17.74 -13.59
N THR A 126 -18.11 18.48 -14.70
CA THR A 126 -17.96 19.94 -14.67
C THR A 126 -19.17 20.63 -14.03
N ARG A 127 -20.39 20.13 -14.26
CA ARG A 127 -21.61 20.64 -13.58
C ARG A 127 -21.56 20.40 -12.08
N LEU A 128 -21.16 19.20 -11.64
CA LEU A 128 -20.97 18.88 -10.23
C LEU A 128 -19.94 19.80 -9.57
N ASP A 129 -18.81 20.04 -10.25
CA ASP A 129 -17.77 20.94 -9.77
C ASP A 129 -18.29 22.37 -9.55
N ALA A 130 -19.02 22.91 -10.53
CA ALA A 130 -19.60 24.24 -10.42
C ALA A 130 -20.66 24.32 -9.30
N GLU A 131 -21.59 23.37 -9.24
CA GLU A 131 -22.66 23.39 -8.23
C GLU A 131 -22.12 23.28 -6.80
N LEU A 132 -21.09 22.46 -6.59
CA LEU A 132 -20.54 22.18 -5.25
C LEU A 132 -19.50 23.22 -4.82
N CYS A 133 -18.61 23.64 -5.73
CA CYS A 133 -17.38 24.36 -5.39
C CYS A 133 -17.25 25.77 -5.97
N ALA A 134 -18.17 26.24 -6.83
CA ALA A 134 -18.08 27.61 -7.36
C ALA A 134 -18.19 28.68 -6.27
N ASP A 135 -19.00 28.44 -5.23
CA ASP A 135 -19.01 29.26 -4.02
C ASP A 135 -18.30 28.53 -2.88
N ALA A 136 -17.02 28.86 -2.69
CA ALA A 136 -16.16 28.26 -1.66
C ALA A 136 -16.73 28.41 -0.23
N ARG A 137 -17.55 29.43 0.05
CA ARG A 137 -18.18 29.64 1.37
C ARG A 137 -19.13 28.51 1.74
N ARG A 138 -19.70 27.81 0.74
CA ARG A 138 -20.55 26.63 0.99
C ARG A 138 -19.78 25.44 1.54
N LEU A 139 -18.46 25.43 1.41
CA LEU A 139 -17.60 24.34 1.89
C LEU A 139 -17.16 24.53 3.35
N ASP A 140 -17.29 25.77 3.85
CA ASP A 140 -16.93 26.13 5.21
C ASP A 140 -17.84 25.42 6.23
N GLY A 141 -17.25 25.01 7.36
CA GLY A 141 -17.92 24.24 8.40
C GLY A 141 -18.37 22.81 8.03
N LYS A 142 -18.25 22.37 6.76
CA LYS A 142 -18.62 20.99 6.37
C LYS A 142 -17.54 19.98 6.77
N GLY A 143 -17.95 18.95 7.52
CA GLY A 143 -17.13 17.75 7.71
C GLY A 143 -17.09 16.84 6.48
N ASP A 144 -16.19 15.86 6.48
CA ASP A 144 -15.97 14.92 5.37
C ASP A 144 -17.25 14.16 4.95
N ALA A 145 -18.06 13.74 5.92
CA ALA A 145 -19.31 13.03 5.65
C ALA A 145 -20.34 13.92 4.94
N ALA A 146 -20.50 15.17 5.40
CA ALA A 146 -21.42 16.13 4.79
C ALA A 146 -20.97 16.54 3.38
N LEU A 147 -19.66 16.71 3.17
CA LEU A 147 -19.08 16.98 1.85
C LEU A 147 -19.33 15.81 0.89
N THR A 148 -19.04 14.58 1.34
CA THR A 148 -19.26 13.36 0.55
C THR A 148 -20.74 13.19 0.20
N ALA A 149 -21.64 13.41 1.16
CA ALA A 149 -23.09 13.31 0.94
C ALA A 149 -23.58 14.35 -0.08
N ALA A 150 -23.08 15.59 -0.01
CA ALA A 150 -23.43 16.65 -0.96
C ALA A 150 -22.97 16.29 -2.39
N ALA A 151 -21.72 15.86 -2.56
CA ALA A 151 -21.19 15.43 -3.86
C ALA A 151 -21.99 14.24 -4.43
N LYS A 152 -22.33 13.24 -3.59
CA LYS A 152 -23.18 12.10 -4.00
C LYS A 152 -24.57 12.55 -4.44
N ALA A 153 -25.22 13.43 -3.69
CA ALA A 153 -26.57 13.90 -4.01
C ALA A 153 -26.61 14.59 -5.38
N ILE A 154 -25.59 15.41 -5.70
CA ILE A 154 -25.45 16.03 -7.01
C ILE A 154 -25.20 14.97 -8.09
N ALA A 155 -24.26 14.05 -7.87
CA ALA A 155 -23.97 12.97 -8.81
C ALA A 155 -25.21 12.10 -9.12
N TYR A 156 -26.02 11.78 -8.11
CA TYR A 156 -27.24 10.99 -8.26
C TYR A 156 -28.30 11.71 -9.08
N ARG A 157 -28.40 13.04 -8.92
CA ARG A 157 -29.32 13.88 -9.68
C ARG A 157 -28.89 14.04 -11.14
N LEU A 158 -27.58 14.13 -11.39
CA LEU A 158 -27.03 14.28 -12.74
C LEU A 158 -27.11 12.97 -13.53
N ASP A 159 -26.63 11.86 -12.96
CA ASP A 159 -26.68 10.55 -13.61
C ASP A 159 -26.88 9.41 -12.61
N ALA A 160 -28.16 9.13 -12.32
CA ALA A 160 -28.54 7.99 -11.49
C ALA A 160 -28.15 6.64 -12.12
N ARG A 161 -28.12 6.54 -13.46
CA ARG A 161 -27.83 5.29 -14.16
C ARG A 161 -26.35 4.91 -14.01
N ALA A 162 -25.42 5.84 -14.25
CA ALA A 162 -24.00 5.59 -14.08
C ALA A 162 -23.64 5.18 -12.64
N VAL A 163 -24.35 5.74 -11.66
CA VAL A 163 -24.20 5.36 -10.24
C VAL A 163 -24.65 3.92 -10.01
N VAL A 164 -25.81 3.53 -10.55
CA VAL A 164 -26.32 2.15 -10.44
C VAL A 164 -25.38 1.17 -11.14
N GLU A 165 -24.89 1.49 -12.34
CA GLU A 165 -23.93 0.67 -13.08
C GLU A 165 -22.60 0.51 -12.32
N ARG A 166 -22.10 1.58 -11.68
CA ARG A 166 -20.91 1.52 -10.80
C ARG A 166 -21.16 0.61 -9.60
N ASN A 167 -22.32 0.72 -8.95
CA ASN A 167 -22.67 -0.13 -7.82
C ASN A 167 -22.77 -1.61 -8.21
N ALA A 168 -23.33 -1.91 -9.39
CA ALA A 168 -23.39 -3.27 -9.92
C ALA A 168 -21.98 -3.85 -10.15
N LYS A 169 -21.07 -3.06 -10.74
CA LYS A 169 -19.67 -3.46 -10.96
C LYS A 169 -18.89 -3.65 -9.65
N ALA A 170 -19.17 -2.84 -8.62
CA ALA A 170 -18.48 -2.92 -7.33
C ALA A 170 -18.61 -4.30 -6.64
N SER A 171 -19.65 -5.08 -6.95
CA SER A 171 -19.81 -6.46 -6.46
C SER A 171 -18.69 -7.41 -6.95
N ALA A 172 -18.06 -7.10 -8.09
CA ALA A 172 -16.94 -7.86 -8.63
C ALA A 172 -15.64 -7.64 -7.84
N ASP A 173 -15.52 -6.52 -7.12
CA ASP A 173 -14.33 -6.17 -6.34
C ASP A 173 -14.29 -6.85 -4.96
N ARG A 174 -15.25 -7.74 -4.68
CA ARG A 174 -15.32 -8.48 -3.42
C ARG A 174 -14.00 -9.22 -3.16
N THR A 175 -13.44 -9.05 -1.97
CA THR A 175 -12.13 -9.61 -1.62
C THR A 175 -11.98 -9.75 -0.12
N VAL A 176 -11.12 -10.68 0.30
CA VAL A 176 -10.65 -10.80 1.69
C VAL A 176 -9.16 -10.55 1.69
N THR A 177 -8.73 -9.69 2.59
CA THR A 177 -7.32 -9.30 2.75
C THR A 177 -6.91 -9.43 4.20
N ILE A 178 -5.62 -9.66 4.42
CA ILE A 178 -5.02 -9.71 5.75
C ILE A 178 -3.88 -8.69 5.82
N ARG A 179 -3.82 -7.92 6.90
CA ARG A 179 -2.73 -6.98 7.17
C ARG A 179 -2.29 -7.09 8.63
N PRO A 180 -0.99 -7.03 8.93
CA PRO A 180 -0.49 -7.00 10.30
C PRO A 180 -1.05 -5.79 11.08
N ALA A 181 -1.22 -5.97 12.38
CA ALA A 181 -1.53 -4.92 13.35
C ALA A 181 -0.47 -4.94 14.47
N PRO A 182 -0.39 -3.89 15.30
CA PRO A 182 0.43 -3.92 16.51
C PRO A 182 0.09 -5.10 17.42
N ASP A 183 1.00 -5.44 18.34
CA ASP A 183 0.75 -6.36 19.46
C ASP A 183 0.42 -7.81 19.05
N VAL A 184 1.07 -8.33 18.00
CA VAL A 184 0.86 -9.70 17.49
C VAL A 184 -0.58 -9.93 16.99
N MET A 185 -1.26 -8.85 16.58
CA MET A 185 -2.62 -8.89 16.05
C MET A 185 -2.66 -8.77 14.52
N THR A 186 -3.79 -9.14 13.90
CA THR A 186 -3.98 -8.97 12.46
C THR A 186 -5.38 -8.43 12.15
N TYR A 187 -5.48 -7.58 11.13
CA TYR A 187 -6.76 -7.20 10.56
C TYR A 187 -7.06 -8.12 9.37
N VAL A 188 -8.12 -8.92 9.49
CA VAL A 188 -8.77 -9.57 8.35
C VAL A 188 -9.90 -8.67 7.88
N THR A 189 -9.80 -8.15 6.66
CA THR A 189 -10.79 -7.23 6.09
C THR A 189 -11.49 -7.88 4.91
N ALA A 190 -12.82 -8.00 4.99
CA ALA A 190 -13.68 -8.46 3.91
C ALA A 190 -14.41 -7.28 3.27
N LEU A 191 -14.20 -7.08 1.97
CA LEU A 191 -15.02 -6.19 1.14
C LEU A 191 -16.10 -7.04 0.48
N LEU A 192 -17.37 -6.79 0.82
CA LEU A 192 -18.51 -7.59 0.40
C LEU A 192 -19.63 -6.70 -0.17
N PRO A 193 -20.50 -7.25 -1.04
CA PRO A 193 -21.80 -6.64 -1.34
C PRO A 193 -22.54 -6.28 -0.05
N MET A 194 -23.18 -5.10 -0.03
CA MET A 194 -23.78 -4.50 1.17
C MET A 194 -24.68 -5.47 1.94
N ALA A 195 -25.59 -6.17 1.26
CA ALA A 195 -26.49 -7.14 1.90
C ALA A 195 -25.72 -8.29 2.59
N GLN A 196 -24.66 -8.80 1.96
CA GLN A 196 -23.84 -9.87 2.53
C GLN A 196 -23.01 -9.37 3.72
N GLY A 197 -22.40 -8.19 3.62
CA GLY A 197 -21.63 -7.60 4.72
C GLY A 197 -22.49 -7.31 5.95
N VAL A 198 -23.69 -6.75 5.77
CA VAL A 198 -24.66 -6.53 6.85
C VAL A 198 -25.09 -7.87 7.45
N SER A 199 -25.33 -8.90 6.63
CA SER A 199 -25.67 -10.23 7.11
C SER A 199 -24.57 -10.86 7.96
N VAL A 200 -23.30 -10.77 7.54
CA VAL A 200 -22.15 -11.25 8.33
C VAL A 200 -22.09 -10.52 9.67
N TYR A 201 -22.14 -9.19 9.67
CA TYR A 201 -22.09 -8.40 10.89
C TYR A 201 -23.24 -8.73 11.84
N ALA A 202 -24.47 -8.83 11.32
CA ALA A 202 -25.65 -9.19 12.11
C ALA A 202 -25.54 -10.60 12.72
N ALA A 203 -24.96 -11.56 11.99
CA ALA A 203 -24.77 -12.92 12.47
C ALA A 203 -23.72 -13.01 13.59
N LEU A 204 -22.66 -12.19 13.56
CA LEU A 204 -21.67 -12.08 14.64
C LEU A 204 -22.25 -11.32 15.84
N LYS A 205 -22.95 -10.22 15.56
CA LYS A 205 -23.59 -9.38 16.60
C LYS A 205 -24.59 -10.21 17.43
N ARG A 206 -25.37 -11.06 16.79
CA ARG A 206 -26.35 -11.95 17.44
C ARG A 206 -25.69 -12.91 18.43
N GLU A 207 -24.55 -13.50 18.07
CA GLU A 207 -23.82 -14.39 18.98
C GLU A 207 -23.33 -13.62 20.22
N ALA A 208 -22.79 -12.42 19.99
CA ALA A 208 -22.38 -11.54 21.08
C ALA A 208 -23.54 -11.03 21.94
N ASP A 209 -24.76 -10.97 21.42
CA ASP A 209 -25.97 -10.63 22.20
C ASP A 209 -26.43 -11.78 23.10
N LEU A 210 -26.12 -13.04 22.73
CA LEU A 210 -26.52 -14.24 23.47
C LEU A 210 -25.46 -14.69 24.49
N CYS A 211 -24.22 -14.25 24.33
CA CYS A 211 -23.11 -14.63 25.20
C CYS A 211 -23.13 -13.82 26.52
N CYS A 212 -23.10 -14.53 27.65
CA CYS A 212 -23.17 -13.96 28.99
C CYS A 212 -22.00 -14.39 29.90
N ASP A 213 -20.83 -14.66 29.34
CA ASP A 213 -19.65 -15.18 30.06
C ASP A 213 -18.67 -14.09 30.54
N GLY A 214 -19.04 -12.81 30.41
CA GLY A 214 -18.24 -11.66 30.83
C GLY A 214 -17.28 -11.13 29.76
N ARG A 215 -17.15 -11.76 28.59
CA ARG A 215 -16.41 -11.19 27.46
C ARG A 215 -17.11 -9.95 26.88
N SER A 216 -16.33 -9.03 26.35
CA SER A 216 -16.85 -7.89 25.60
C SER A 216 -17.50 -8.34 24.29
N ARG A 217 -18.48 -7.56 23.79
CA ARG A 217 -19.10 -7.82 22.48
C ARG A 217 -18.08 -7.99 21.36
N GLY A 218 -17.01 -7.20 21.38
CA GLY A 218 -15.94 -7.26 20.38
C GLY A 218 -15.19 -8.59 20.41
N GLN A 219 -14.89 -9.12 21.61
CA GLN A 219 -14.22 -10.42 21.78
C GLN A 219 -15.10 -11.55 21.24
N VAL A 220 -16.36 -11.63 21.67
CA VAL A 220 -17.28 -12.68 21.20
C VAL A 220 -17.47 -12.63 19.68
N MET A 221 -17.60 -11.43 19.10
CA MET A 221 -17.72 -11.28 17.65
C MET A 221 -16.46 -11.74 16.91
N ALA A 222 -15.26 -11.49 17.46
CA ALA A 222 -14.00 -11.92 16.87
C ALA A 222 -13.83 -13.44 16.95
N ASP A 223 -14.10 -14.05 18.10
CA ASP A 223 -14.02 -15.49 18.31
C ASP A 223 -15.01 -16.22 17.40
N THR A 224 -16.27 -15.74 17.37
CA THR A 224 -17.32 -16.28 16.48
C THR A 224 -16.94 -16.19 15.00
N LEU A 225 -16.22 -15.13 14.60
CA LEU A 225 -15.74 -14.99 13.23
C LEU A 225 -14.69 -16.07 12.91
N VAL A 226 -13.74 -16.30 13.81
CA VAL A 226 -12.72 -17.35 13.65
C VAL A 226 -13.36 -18.73 13.59
N ASP A 227 -14.28 -19.02 14.52
CA ASP A 227 -14.99 -20.29 14.61
C ASP A 227 -15.71 -20.62 13.30
N ARG A 228 -16.51 -19.67 12.80
CA ARG A 228 -17.34 -19.89 11.61
C ARG A 228 -16.52 -19.95 10.31
N VAL A 229 -15.39 -19.23 10.22
CA VAL A 229 -14.56 -19.23 9.01
C VAL A 229 -13.62 -20.43 8.96
N THR A 230 -13.05 -20.84 10.09
CA THR A 230 -12.07 -21.93 10.15
C THR A 230 -12.70 -23.28 10.45
N GLY A 231 -13.92 -23.31 10.99
CA GLY A 231 -14.58 -24.51 11.48
C GLY A 231 -13.94 -25.05 12.78
N ARG A 232 -13.14 -24.24 13.48
CA ARG A 232 -12.41 -24.62 14.69
C ARG A 232 -12.66 -23.60 15.80
N PRO A 233 -12.92 -24.02 17.04
CA PRO A 233 -13.03 -23.10 18.16
C PRO A 233 -11.78 -22.21 18.29
N ALA A 234 -11.96 -20.92 18.52
CA ALA A 234 -10.89 -19.93 18.66
C ALA A 234 -9.96 -20.25 19.84
N GLU A 235 -10.45 -21.04 20.81
CA GLU A 235 -9.71 -21.55 21.96
C GLU A 235 -8.69 -22.64 21.60
N GLN A 236 -8.82 -23.27 20.43
CA GLN A 236 -7.87 -24.30 19.97
C GLN A 236 -6.69 -23.66 19.24
N ALA A 237 -5.48 -24.15 19.56
CA ALA A 237 -4.26 -23.70 18.89
C ALA A 237 -4.36 -23.91 17.38
N VAL A 238 -4.11 -22.86 16.61
CA VAL A 238 -4.15 -22.91 15.14
C VAL A 238 -2.86 -23.56 14.64
N PRO A 239 -2.91 -24.71 13.92
CA PRO A 239 -1.74 -25.25 13.27
C PRO A 239 -1.45 -24.43 12.04
N VAL A 240 -0.70 -23.36 12.25
CA VAL A 240 -0.24 -22.55 11.14
C VAL A 240 1.07 -23.18 10.66
N ALA A 241 1.08 -23.66 9.41
CA ALA A 241 2.32 -23.90 8.69
C ALA A 241 2.98 -22.54 8.41
N VAL A 242 3.65 -21.99 9.42
CA VAL A 242 4.28 -20.67 9.35
C VAL A 242 5.70 -20.83 8.80
N ASN A 243 6.03 -20.06 7.76
CA ASN A 243 7.43 -19.82 7.44
C ASN A 243 8.02 -18.89 8.49
N VAL A 244 8.61 -19.44 9.56
CA VAL A 244 9.30 -18.67 10.60
C VAL A 244 10.79 -18.57 10.24
N VAL A 245 11.32 -17.35 10.22
CA VAL A 245 12.76 -17.09 10.24
C VAL A 245 13.10 -16.60 11.64
N ILE A 246 13.98 -17.31 12.33
CA ILE A 246 14.40 -17.02 13.70
C ILE A 246 15.86 -17.44 13.83
N SER A 247 16.67 -16.70 14.60
CA SER A 247 18.06 -17.10 14.84
C SER A 247 18.11 -18.35 15.73
N ASP A 248 19.21 -19.10 15.65
CA ASP A 248 19.46 -20.25 16.52
C ASP A 248 19.56 -19.84 18.00
N GLN A 249 20.19 -18.69 18.30
CA GLN A 249 20.26 -18.14 19.65
C GLN A 249 18.87 -17.82 20.21
N ALA A 250 17.97 -17.26 19.39
CA ALA A 250 16.61 -16.97 19.83
C ALA A 250 15.76 -18.24 19.93
N LEU A 251 15.95 -19.21 19.05
CA LEU A 251 15.17 -20.44 19.03
C LEU A 251 15.60 -21.43 20.14
N LEU A 252 16.91 -21.62 20.31
CA LEU A 252 17.49 -22.67 21.16
C LEU A 252 18.08 -22.14 22.47
N ALA A 253 18.73 -20.97 22.44
CA ALA A 253 19.42 -20.40 23.60
C ALA A 253 18.56 -19.40 24.40
N GLY A 254 17.28 -19.24 24.02
CA GLY A 254 16.36 -18.40 24.78
C GLY A 254 16.47 -16.90 24.50
N GLN A 255 17.39 -16.44 23.65
CA GLN A 255 17.65 -15.00 23.47
C GLN A 255 16.42 -14.21 23.02
N ASP A 256 16.20 -13.07 23.68
CA ASP A 256 15.17 -12.12 23.28
C ASP A 256 15.63 -11.33 22.05
N SER A 257 14.96 -11.56 20.94
CA SER A 257 15.20 -10.89 19.66
C SER A 257 13.95 -10.95 18.79
N ALA A 258 14.00 -10.36 17.59
CA ALA A 258 12.92 -10.50 16.63
C ALA A 258 12.98 -11.85 15.90
N ALA A 259 11.83 -12.45 15.64
CA ALA A 259 11.62 -13.48 14.63
C ALA A 259 10.75 -12.89 13.50
N LEU A 260 10.83 -13.45 12.30
CA LEU A 260 10.03 -13.04 11.16
C LEU A 260 9.03 -14.14 10.81
N ILE A 261 7.75 -13.80 10.79
CA ILE A 261 6.69 -14.68 10.28
C ILE A 261 6.37 -14.30 8.83
N GLY A 262 6.55 -15.23 7.90
CA GLY A 262 6.24 -15.04 6.49
C GLY A 262 4.81 -14.56 6.26
N GLY A 263 4.65 -13.42 5.59
CA GLY A 263 3.35 -12.78 5.34
C GLY A 263 2.84 -11.89 6.47
N TYR A 264 3.34 -12.04 7.70
CA TYR A 264 3.02 -11.18 8.84
C TYR A 264 4.09 -10.10 9.01
N GLY A 265 5.34 -10.47 9.25
CA GLY A 265 6.41 -9.53 9.58
C GLY A 265 7.09 -9.88 10.91
N PRO A 266 7.83 -8.93 11.51
CA PRO A 266 8.57 -9.18 12.73
C PRO A 266 7.65 -9.38 13.93
N VAL A 267 8.00 -10.33 14.79
CA VAL A 267 7.35 -10.66 16.08
C VAL A 267 8.42 -10.91 17.13
N PRO A 268 8.10 -10.81 18.44
CA PRO A 268 9.01 -11.28 19.48
C PRO A 268 9.36 -12.77 19.30
N SER A 269 10.63 -13.14 19.51
CA SER A 269 11.10 -14.53 19.42
C SER A 269 10.34 -15.46 20.36
N ALA A 270 9.92 -14.97 21.54
CA ALA A 270 9.06 -15.69 22.47
C ALA A 270 7.74 -16.13 21.83
N SER A 271 7.02 -15.21 21.19
CA SER A 271 5.76 -15.52 20.49
C SER A 271 5.96 -16.52 19.35
N ALA A 272 7.07 -16.42 18.62
CA ALA A 272 7.41 -17.40 17.58
C ALA A 272 7.70 -18.79 18.17
N ARG A 273 8.39 -18.88 19.32
CA ARG A 273 8.64 -20.15 20.02
C ARG A 273 7.35 -20.80 20.50
N GLU A 274 6.42 -20.02 21.05
CA GLU A 274 5.11 -20.51 21.47
C GLU A 274 4.32 -21.12 20.29
N LEU A 275 4.29 -20.42 19.14
CA LEU A 275 3.66 -20.93 17.93
C LEU A 275 4.31 -22.22 17.43
N ILE A 276 5.65 -22.31 17.46
CA ILE A 276 6.39 -23.51 17.07
C ILE A 276 6.06 -24.67 18.03
N ALA A 277 6.07 -24.42 19.34
CA ALA A 277 5.76 -25.44 20.34
C ALA A 277 4.32 -25.97 20.19
N ALA A 278 3.36 -25.07 20.00
CA ALA A 278 1.97 -25.44 19.75
C ALA A 278 1.83 -26.27 18.46
N ALA A 279 2.52 -25.88 17.38
CA ALA A 279 2.50 -26.61 16.12
C ALA A 279 3.17 -27.99 16.19
N LEU A 280 4.16 -28.20 17.08
CA LEU A 280 4.78 -29.50 17.32
C LEU A 280 3.91 -30.43 18.16
N ALA A 281 3.07 -29.85 19.03
CA ALA A 281 2.15 -30.59 19.87
C ALA A 281 0.89 -31.07 19.12
N ASP A 282 0.57 -30.49 17.96
CA ASP A 282 -0.57 -30.91 17.12
C ASP A 282 -0.21 -32.10 16.21
N PRO A 283 -0.83 -33.29 16.40
CA PRO A 283 -0.61 -34.46 15.54
C PRO A 283 -1.02 -34.24 14.06
N GLY A 284 -1.89 -33.27 13.80
CA GLY A 284 -2.33 -32.90 12.44
C GLY A 284 -1.38 -31.93 11.73
N SER A 285 -0.41 -31.36 12.45
CA SER A 285 0.52 -30.38 11.92
C SER A 285 1.76 -31.06 11.34
N ARG A 286 2.13 -30.68 10.10
CA ARG A 286 3.37 -31.12 9.46
C ARG A 286 4.40 -29.99 9.50
N ALA A 287 5.18 -29.93 10.57
CA ALA A 287 6.28 -28.97 10.70
C ALA A 287 7.53 -29.51 9.98
N SER A 288 8.09 -28.72 9.06
CA SER A 288 9.39 -29.00 8.43
C SER A 288 10.38 -27.87 8.73
N LEU A 289 11.50 -28.18 9.37
CA LEU A 289 12.56 -27.21 9.63
C LEU A 289 13.51 -27.14 8.42
N ARG A 290 13.70 -25.94 7.86
CA ARG A 290 14.74 -25.67 6.86
C ARG A 290 15.80 -24.77 7.48
N ARG A 291 17.06 -25.22 7.51
CA ARG A 291 18.17 -24.36 7.92
C ARG A 291 18.54 -23.42 6.77
N LEU A 292 18.40 -22.12 7.00
CA LEU A 292 18.89 -21.08 6.12
C LEU A 292 20.05 -20.39 6.83
N TYR A 293 21.25 -20.52 6.29
CA TYR A 293 22.43 -19.89 6.86
C TYR A 293 22.46 -18.41 6.45
N ALA A 294 22.17 -17.53 7.40
CA ALA A 294 22.46 -16.10 7.30
C ALA A 294 23.91 -15.86 7.71
N ARG A 295 24.63 -14.95 7.03
CA ARG A 295 25.97 -14.55 7.49
C ARG A 295 25.84 -13.81 8.84
N PRO A 296 26.57 -14.20 9.90
CA PRO A 296 26.39 -13.65 11.25
C PRO A 296 26.51 -12.12 11.35
N ALA A 297 27.35 -11.51 10.51
CA ALA A 297 27.58 -10.06 10.53
C ALA A 297 26.52 -9.25 9.77
N SER A 298 25.82 -9.83 8.79
CA SER A 298 24.97 -9.06 7.86
C SER A 298 23.57 -9.60 7.63
N GLY A 299 23.24 -10.77 8.16
CA GLY A 299 21.92 -11.38 8.00
C GLY A 299 21.63 -11.89 6.59
N ALA A 300 22.52 -11.70 5.63
CA ALA A 300 22.23 -12.01 4.23
C ALA A 300 22.25 -13.51 3.95
N LEU A 301 21.28 -13.99 3.16
CA LEU A 301 21.21 -15.39 2.70
C LEU A 301 22.26 -15.65 1.60
N VAL A 302 22.90 -16.83 1.62
CA VAL A 302 23.98 -17.21 0.66
C VAL A 302 23.39 -17.53 -0.72
N ALA A 303 24.02 -16.97 -1.77
CA ALA A 303 23.50 -16.92 -3.13
C ALA A 303 23.20 -18.30 -3.77
N LEU A 304 22.11 -18.35 -4.54
CA LEU A 304 21.77 -19.45 -5.46
C LEU A 304 21.70 -18.94 -6.90
N GLU A 305 22.14 -19.76 -7.86
CA GLU A 305 22.08 -19.49 -9.30
C GLU A 305 21.39 -20.63 -10.07
N SER A 306 20.81 -20.32 -11.22
CA SER A 306 20.17 -21.30 -12.10
C SER A 306 20.41 -20.98 -13.58
N ARG A 307 20.55 -22.02 -14.41
CA ARG A 307 20.57 -21.90 -15.88
C ARG A 307 19.17 -21.79 -16.49
N SER A 308 18.11 -22.00 -15.71
CA SER A 308 16.72 -21.87 -16.16
C SER A 308 16.34 -20.41 -16.41
N ARG A 309 15.50 -20.14 -17.42
CA ARG A 309 14.88 -18.81 -17.59
C ARG A 309 13.95 -18.47 -16.42
N CYS A 310 13.14 -19.42 -15.97
CA CYS A 310 12.22 -19.22 -14.85
C CYS A 310 12.94 -19.47 -13.52
N PHE A 311 12.59 -18.70 -12.49
CA PHE A 311 13.10 -18.90 -11.15
C PHE A 311 12.61 -20.25 -10.60
N PRO A 312 13.53 -21.20 -10.30
CA PRO A 312 13.14 -22.47 -9.68
C PRO A 312 12.65 -22.24 -8.26
N LYS A 313 11.86 -23.18 -7.72
CA LYS A 313 11.21 -23.03 -6.41
C LYS A 313 12.16 -22.62 -5.28
N GLY A 314 13.34 -23.24 -5.19
CA GLY A 314 14.33 -22.88 -4.16
C GLY A 314 14.78 -21.42 -4.24
N LEU A 315 14.95 -20.88 -5.45
CA LEU A 315 15.34 -19.49 -5.66
C LEU A 315 14.17 -18.52 -5.44
N THR A 316 12.95 -18.92 -5.79
CA THR A 316 11.73 -18.19 -5.43
C THR A 316 11.53 -18.10 -3.93
N ASP A 317 11.67 -19.21 -3.20
CA ASP A 317 11.55 -19.27 -1.75
C ASP A 317 12.65 -18.36 -1.12
N PHE A 318 13.88 -18.41 -1.63
CA PHE A 318 14.98 -17.53 -1.20
C PHE A 318 14.68 -16.04 -1.40
N ILE A 319 14.26 -15.64 -2.61
CA ILE A 319 13.98 -14.23 -2.94
C ILE A 319 12.81 -13.73 -2.09
N GLY A 320 11.77 -14.55 -1.90
CA GLY A 320 10.64 -14.21 -1.04
C GLY A 320 11.04 -13.92 0.40
N LEU A 321 11.93 -14.72 0.97
CA LEU A 321 12.44 -14.52 2.33
C LEU A 321 13.35 -13.31 2.46
N ARG A 322 14.23 -13.09 1.46
CA ARG A 322 15.13 -11.92 1.43
C ARG A 322 14.35 -10.62 1.25
N ASP A 323 13.40 -10.59 0.33
CA ASP A 323 12.74 -9.35 -0.08
C ASP A 323 11.54 -9.01 0.80
N GLN A 324 10.83 -10.03 1.31
CA GLN A 324 9.63 -9.96 2.18
C GLN A 324 8.41 -9.26 1.56
N ARG A 325 8.62 -8.12 0.88
CA ARG A 325 7.66 -7.27 0.17
C ARG A 325 8.20 -6.86 -1.20
N CYS A 326 7.33 -6.26 -2.01
CA CYS A 326 7.68 -5.73 -3.32
C CYS A 326 8.87 -4.75 -3.23
N ARG A 327 9.94 -5.02 -3.99
CA ARG A 327 11.20 -4.25 -3.99
C ARG A 327 11.16 -2.93 -4.77
N THR A 328 10.03 -2.56 -5.36
CA THR A 328 9.83 -1.18 -5.82
C THR A 328 9.70 -0.25 -4.61
N PRO A 329 10.48 0.83 -4.52
CA PRO A 329 10.44 1.76 -3.38
C PRO A 329 9.01 2.21 -3.03
N TYR A 330 8.70 2.26 -1.73
CA TYR A 330 7.43 2.70 -1.15
C TYR A 330 6.19 1.82 -1.47
N CYS A 331 6.35 0.67 -2.14
CA CYS A 331 5.20 -0.14 -2.54
C CYS A 331 4.64 -1.02 -1.42
N ASP A 332 5.49 -1.74 -0.69
CA ASP A 332 5.18 -2.69 0.41
C ASP A 332 4.08 -3.73 0.15
N ALA A 333 3.69 -3.89 -1.12
CA ALA A 333 2.70 -4.88 -1.53
C ALA A 333 3.30 -6.29 -1.41
N PRO A 334 2.47 -7.32 -1.14
CA PRO A 334 2.91 -8.71 -1.18
C PRO A 334 3.57 -9.05 -2.52
N ILE A 335 4.63 -9.86 -2.47
CA ILE A 335 5.30 -10.36 -3.66
C ILE A 335 4.33 -11.30 -4.39
N ARG A 336 4.16 -11.07 -5.69
CA ARG A 336 3.38 -11.94 -6.59
C ARG A 336 4.27 -12.55 -7.67
N HIS A 337 5.28 -11.82 -8.11
CA HIS A 337 6.24 -12.26 -9.12
C HIS A 337 7.66 -12.22 -8.57
N ASN A 338 8.47 -13.21 -8.93
CA ASN A 338 9.93 -13.15 -8.82
C ASN A 338 10.44 -12.99 -10.24
N ASP A 339 11.12 -11.89 -10.49
CA ASP A 339 11.51 -11.55 -11.85
C ASP A 339 12.87 -10.84 -11.86
N HIS A 340 13.49 -10.81 -13.03
CA HIS A 340 14.83 -10.26 -13.19
C HIS A 340 14.83 -8.73 -13.16
N ALA A 341 15.79 -8.13 -12.46
CA ALA A 341 16.07 -6.70 -12.50
C ALA A 341 16.54 -6.31 -13.90
N ARG A 342 17.66 -6.90 -14.36
CA ARG A 342 18.01 -6.93 -15.78
C ARG A 342 17.25 -8.06 -16.46
N PRO A 343 16.32 -7.79 -17.39
CA PRO A 343 15.50 -8.84 -18.00
C PRO A 343 16.32 -9.95 -18.64
N HIS A 344 15.87 -11.20 -18.53
CA HIS A 344 16.54 -12.35 -19.14
C HIS A 344 16.76 -12.18 -20.66
N ARG A 345 15.77 -11.60 -21.36
CA ARG A 345 15.87 -11.29 -22.80
C ARG A 345 16.96 -10.27 -23.16
N ARG A 346 17.51 -9.55 -22.18
CA ARG A 346 18.65 -8.63 -22.31
C ARG A 346 19.94 -9.24 -21.72
N GLY A 347 19.99 -10.56 -21.56
CA GLY A 347 21.13 -11.30 -21.03
C GLY A 347 21.25 -11.31 -19.50
N GLY A 348 20.18 -10.95 -18.77
CA GLY A 348 20.18 -11.04 -17.31
C GLY A 348 20.19 -12.49 -16.82
N PRO A 349 21.11 -12.88 -15.91
CA PRO A 349 21.17 -14.23 -15.37
C PRO A 349 20.00 -14.49 -14.42
N THR A 350 19.55 -15.74 -14.33
CA THR A 350 18.58 -16.16 -13.29
C THR A 350 19.34 -16.50 -12.02
N SER A 351 19.53 -15.48 -11.17
CA SER A 351 20.30 -15.59 -9.94
C SER A 351 19.61 -14.86 -8.80
N ALA A 352 20.03 -15.16 -7.57
CA ALA A 352 19.66 -14.37 -6.40
C ALA A 352 20.02 -12.89 -6.60
N ALA A 353 21.20 -12.60 -7.14
CA ALA A 353 21.67 -11.22 -7.34
C ALA A 353 20.83 -10.41 -8.33
N ASN A 354 20.37 -11.01 -9.43
CA ASN A 354 19.58 -10.32 -10.45
C ASN A 354 18.06 -10.47 -10.22
N GLY A 355 17.61 -11.36 -9.33
CA GLY A 355 16.20 -11.57 -9.03
C GLY A 355 15.66 -10.58 -8.01
N SER A 356 14.39 -10.19 -8.14
CA SER A 356 13.68 -9.39 -7.13
C SER A 356 12.21 -9.81 -7.01
N GLY A 357 11.70 -9.79 -5.79
CA GLY A 357 10.29 -9.98 -5.47
C GLY A 357 9.50 -8.70 -5.74
N LEU A 358 8.50 -8.78 -6.62
CA LEU A 358 7.68 -7.64 -7.03
C LEU A 358 6.19 -7.99 -6.95
N CYS A 359 5.35 -6.97 -6.72
CA CYS A 359 3.93 -7.11 -7.03
C CYS A 359 3.72 -7.11 -8.54
N GLU A 360 2.57 -7.62 -8.97
CA GLU A 360 2.22 -7.72 -10.40
C GLU A 360 2.32 -6.36 -11.12
N ARG A 361 1.73 -5.31 -10.56
CA ARG A 361 1.75 -3.96 -11.13
C ARG A 361 3.18 -3.44 -11.33
N CYS A 362 4.00 -3.52 -10.29
CA CYS A 362 5.39 -3.07 -10.36
C CYS A 362 6.21 -3.87 -11.37
N ASN A 363 5.96 -5.18 -11.46
CA ASN A 363 6.60 -6.03 -12.45
C ASN A 363 6.27 -5.61 -13.88
N TYR A 364 5.05 -5.17 -14.14
CA TYR A 364 4.65 -4.68 -15.46
C TYR A 364 5.18 -3.27 -15.75
N VAL A 365 5.23 -2.40 -14.73
CA VAL A 365 5.75 -1.03 -14.89
C VAL A 365 7.24 -1.03 -15.23
N LYS A 366 8.07 -1.86 -14.59
CA LYS A 366 9.50 -1.91 -14.90
C LYS A 366 9.81 -2.31 -16.35
N GLU A 367 8.86 -2.94 -17.04
CA GLU A 367 8.97 -3.36 -18.44
C GLU A 367 8.53 -2.25 -19.41
N ALA A 368 7.97 -1.15 -18.90
CA ALA A 368 7.56 -0.01 -19.71
C ALA A 368 8.79 0.75 -20.26
N PRO A 369 8.69 1.39 -21.44
CA PRO A 369 9.80 2.15 -22.02
C PRO A 369 10.38 3.20 -21.07
N GLY A 370 11.70 3.31 -21.02
CA GLY A 370 12.42 4.27 -20.17
C GLY A 370 12.58 3.86 -18.70
N TRP A 371 11.92 2.79 -18.24
CA TRP A 371 12.18 2.22 -16.93
C TRP A 371 13.40 1.31 -16.98
N ASP A 372 14.25 1.42 -15.96
CA ASP A 372 15.40 0.54 -15.77
C ASP A 372 15.49 0.12 -14.31
N VAL A 373 15.79 -1.16 -14.09
CA VAL A 373 15.98 -1.72 -12.76
C VAL A 373 17.31 -2.46 -12.74
N ARG A 374 18.16 -2.07 -11.80
CA ARG A 374 19.42 -2.76 -11.53
C ARG A 374 19.47 -3.17 -10.07
N THR A 375 20.26 -4.18 -9.79
CA THR A 375 20.52 -4.64 -8.43
C THR A 375 22.00 -4.62 -8.16
N ASP A 376 22.34 -4.52 -6.89
CA ASP A 376 23.70 -4.55 -6.38
C ASP A 376 23.72 -5.33 -5.06
N ILE A 377 24.87 -5.89 -4.75
CA ILE A 377 25.12 -6.58 -3.49
C ILE A 377 26.39 -5.96 -2.91
N ASP A 378 26.26 -5.30 -1.76
CA ASP A 378 27.40 -4.70 -1.08
C ASP A 378 28.31 -5.76 -0.41
N ASP A 379 29.42 -5.32 0.18
CA ASP A 379 30.38 -6.20 0.89
C ASP A 379 29.73 -6.93 2.09
N GLY A 380 28.64 -6.39 2.62
CA GLY A 380 27.77 -7.02 3.60
C GLY A 380 26.85 -8.10 3.01
N ASN A 381 26.91 -8.37 1.71
CA ASN A 381 25.97 -9.25 1.00
C ASN A 381 24.51 -8.72 1.04
N THR A 382 24.31 -7.41 1.24
CA THR A 382 22.99 -6.78 1.28
C THR A 382 22.51 -6.48 -0.13
N HIS A 383 21.41 -7.10 -0.53
CA HIS A 383 20.81 -6.87 -1.84
C HIS A 383 20.07 -5.54 -1.91
N THR A 384 20.49 -4.65 -2.80
CA THR A 384 19.86 -3.36 -3.06
C THR A 384 19.38 -3.26 -4.51
N ALA A 385 18.13 -2.87 -4.71
CA ALA A 385 17.54 -2.58 -6.01
C ALA A 385 17.51 -1.06 -6.24
N TYR A 386 17.86 -0.65 -7.46
CA TYR A 386 17.78 0.72 -7.93
C TYR A 386 16.79 0.77 -9.09
N VAL A 387 15.84 1.69 -9.00
CA VAL A 387 14.82 1.91 -10.01
C VAL A 387 15.04 3.29 -10.61
N THR A 388 15.40 3.33 -11.89
CA THR A 388 15.51 4.56 -12.66
C THR A 388 14.22 4.76 -13.44
N THR A 389 13.59 5.91 -13.22
CA THR A 389 12.37 6.31 -13.92
C THR A 389 12.67 6.86 -15.31
N PRO A 390 11.69 6.90 -16.23
CA PRO A 390 11.84 7.52 -17.53
C PRO A 390 12.23 9.01 -17.53
N ALA A 391 12.00 9.76 -16.44
CA ALA A 391 12.50 11.13 -16.28
C ALA A 391 13.92 11.21 -15.68
N GLY A 392 14.58 10.08 -15.45
CA GLY A 392 15.96 10.00 -14.97
C GLY A 392 16.13 9.99 -13.46
N ALA A 393 15.06 10.16 -12.67
CA ALA A 393 15.14 10.04 -11.21
C ALA A 393 15.42 8.58 -10.80
N CYS A 394 16.35 8.40 -9.87
CA CYS A 394 16.78 7.10 -9.37
C CYS A 394 16.37 6.92 -7.90
N TYR A 395 15.73 5.79 -7.60
CA TYR A 395 15.24 5.44 -6.27
C TYR A 395 15.84 4.12 -5.82
N ARG A 396 16.05 3.98 -4.50
CA ARG A 396 16.71 2.82 -3.90
C ARG A 396 15.76 2.06 -2.99
N SER A 397 15.80 0.72 -3.06
CA SER A 397 15.18 -0.20 -2.10
C SER A 397 16.25 -1.18 -1.62
N THR A 398 16.52 -1.23 -0.32
CA THR A 398 17.46 -2.20 0.28
C THR A 398 16.68 -3.35 0.91
N ALA A 399 17.20 -4.57 0.84
CA ALA A 399 16.56 -5.72 1.46
C ALA A 399 16.48 -5.49 2.97
N PRO A 400 15.36 -5.79 3.63
CA PRO A 400 15.29 -5.71 5.08
C PRO A 400 16.31 -6.67 5.72
N PRO A 401 16.90 -6.31 6.88
CA PRO A 401 17.76 -7.22 7.61
C PRO A 401 16.96 -8.45 8.07
N LEU A 402 17.63 -9.60 8.15
CA LEU A 402 17.03 -10.81 8.70
C LEU A 402 17.17 -10.85 10.23
N PRO A 403 16.27 -11.58 10.93
CA PRO A 403 16.40 -11.89 12.36
C PRO A 403 17.81 -12.31 12.79
N GLY A 404 18.27 -11.79 13.93
CA GLY A 404 19.60 -12.10 14.48
C GLY A 404 20.76 -11.26 13.90
N THR A 405 20.48 -10.30 13.03
CA THR A 405 21.50 -9.35 12.54
C THR A 405 21.65 -8.20 13.54
N PRO A 406 22.86 -7.90 14.03
CA PRO A 406 23.07 -6.70 14.84
C PRO A 406 22.72 -5.44 14.03
N PRO A 407 22.06 -4.43 14.60
CA PRO A 407 21.82 -3.18 13.90
C PRO A 407 23.16 -2.57 13.48
N ALA A 408 23.26 -2.10 12.24
CA ALA A 408 24.44 -1.37 11.79
C ALA A 408 24.68 -0.19 12.75
N ALA A 409 25.90 -0.07 13.28
CA ALA A 409 26.28 1.10 14.06
C ALA A 409 26.08 2.34 13.18
N ALA A 410 25.24 3.26 13.64
CA ALA A 410 24.91 4.50 12.94
C ALA A 410 26.06 5.51 13.02
#